data_AF-A0A1T4X591-F1
#
_entry.id   AF-A0A1T4X591-F1
#
_cell.length_a   1.000
_cell.length_b   1.000
_cell.length_c   1.000
_cell.angle_alpha   90.00
_cell.angle_beta   90.00
_cell.angle_gamma   90.00
#
_symmetry.space_group_name_H-M   'P 1'
#
loop_
_entity.id
_entity.type
_entity.pdbx_description
1 polymer ?
#
loop_
_entity_poly.entity_id
_entity_poly.type
_entity_poly.pdbx_seq_one_letter_code
_entity_poly.pdbx_strand_id
1 'polypeptide(L)'
;MFDYIKASMISSYKEDIDMIEEELKENNIKYYTESKSINGDIDTKAFIIHAKINTPKELQLLVEKVAAGGIDMSFEFKIEAKK
;
A
#
# COMPACT_ATOMS: atom_id res chain seq x y z
N MET A 1 -11.31 9.61 -16.92
CA MET A 1 -11.55 8.33 -16.22
C MET A 1 -10.16 7.79 -15.88
N PHE A 2 -9.90 7.45 -14.62
CA PHE A 2 -8.66 6.78 -14.22
C PHE A 2 -8.81 5.27 -14.44
N ASP A 3 -7.70 4.57 -14.68
CA ASP A 3 -7.71 3.12 -14.92
C ASP A 3 -7.61 2.36 -13.60
N TYR A 4 -6.82 2.86 -12.65
CA TYR A 4 -6.72 2.30 -11.31
C TYR A 4 -6.22 3.34 -10.30
N ILE A 5 -6.35 3.02 -9.01
CA ILE A 5 -5.78 3.79 -7.91
C ILE A 5 -4.56 3.04 -7.39
N LYS A 6 -3.43 3.71 -7.28
CA LYS A 6 -2.27 3.21 -6.53
C LYS A 6 -2.42 3.65 -5.08
N ALA A 7 -2.69 2.71 -4.19
CA ALA A 7 -2.68 2.94 -2.75
C ALA A 7 -1.30 2.57 -2.21
N SER A 8 -0.63 3.50 -1.53
CA SER A 8 0.69 3.28 -0.92
C SER A 8 0.54 3.39 0.58
N MET A 9 0.93 2.34 1.30
CA MET A 9 0.84 2.24 2.76
C MET A 9 2.25 2.12 3.33
N ILE A 10 2.55 2.93 4.33
CA ILE A 10 3.89 3.09 4.89
C ILE A 10 3.82 2.86 6.39
N SER A 11 4.72 2.02 6.91
CA SER A 11 4.93 1.87 8.34
C SER A 11 6.42 1.74 8.67
N SER A 12 6.79 2.15 9.88
CA SER A 12 8.12 1.85 10.43
C SER A 12 8.22 0.43 10.99
N TYR A 13 7.08 -0.26 11.13
CA TYR A 13 6.99 -1.63 11.60
C TYR A 13 6.72 -2.56 10.43
N LYS A 14 7.55 -3.59 10.30
CA LYS A 14 7.40 -4.59 9.24
C LYS A 14 6.13 -5.42 9.40
N GLU A 15 5.74 -5.72 10.63
CA GLU A 15 4.55 -6.52 10.96
C GLU A 15 3.26 -5.90 10.41
N ASP A 16 3.14 -4.57 10.46
CA ASP A 16 2.00 -3.84 9.89
C ASP A 16 1.87 -4.09 8.38
N ILE A 17 2.99 -4.07 7.67
CA ILE A 17 3.03 -4.29 6.21
C ILE A 17 2.82 -5.75 5.87
N ASP A 18 3.37 -6.67 6.67
CA ASP A 18 3.19 -8.11 6.47
C ASP A 18 1.70 -8.50 6.63
N MET A 19 0.99 -7.92 7.59
CA MET A 19 -0.46 -8.10 7.75
C MET A 19 -1.25 -7.58 6.53
N ILE A 20 -0.88 -6.41 6.00
CA ILE A 20 -1.50 -5.87 4.78
C ILE A 20 -1.20 -6.78 3.58
N GLU A 21 0.02 -7.29 3.48
CA GLU A 21 0.43 -8.19 2.40
C GLU A 21 -0.40 -9.47 2.39
N GLU A 22 -0.64 -10.10 3.55
CA GLU A 22 -1.49 -11.28 3.66
C GLU A 22 -2.91 -11.01 3.16
N GLU A 23 -3.51 -9.90 3.59
CA GLU A 23 -4.85 -9.51 3.16
C GLU A 23 -4.93 -9.26 1.64
N LEU A 24 -3.92 -8.60 1.07
CA LEU A 24 -3.84 -8.37 -0.38
C LEU A 24 -3.73 -9.70 -1.15
N LYS A 25 -2.99 -10.68 -0.63
CA LYS A 25 -2.92 -12.03 -1.22
C LYS A 25 -4.27 -12.74 -1.17
N GLU A 26 -4.93 -12.72 -0.02
CA GLU A 26 -6.25 -13.36 0.18
C GLU A 26 -7.31 -12.80 -0.77
N ASN A 27 -7.25 -11.51 -1.06
CA ASN A 27 -8.19 -10.83 -1.95
C ASN A 27 -7.72 -10.76 -3.42
N ASN A 28 -6.59 -11.39 -3.76
CA ASN A 28 -6.00 -11.40 -5.10
C ASN A 28 -5.76 -9.99 -5.67
N ILE A 29 -5.38 -9.05 -4.80
CA ILE A 29 -5.08 -7.66 -5.17
C ILE A 29 -3.62 -7.60 -5.59
N LYS A 30 -3.32 -6.97 -6.73
CA LYS A 30 -1.93 -6.83 -7.21
C LYS A 30 -1.19 -5.81 -6.36
N TYR A 31 0.00 -6.16 -5.89
CA TYR A 31 0.84 -5.28 -5.09
C TYR A 31 2.34 -5.49 -5.32
N TYR A 32 3.15 -4.57 -4.82
CA TYR A 32 4.59 -4.75 -4.64
C TYR A 32 5.06 -4.02 -3.38
N THR A 33 6.15 -4.49 -2.78
CA THR A 33 6.73 -3.92 -1.55
C THR A 33 8.08 -3.26 -1.84
N GLU A 34 8.39 -2.22 -1.07
CA GLU A 34 9.71 -1.59 -1.05
C GLU A 34 10.06 -1.18 0.38
N SER A 35 11.35 -0.97 0.66
CA SER A 35 11.82 -0.44 1.94
C SER A 35 12.75 0.74 1.70
N LYS A 36 12.61 1.80 2.50
CA LYS A 36 13.45 3.00 2.42
C LYS A 36 14.06 3.30 3.79
N SER A 37 15.34 3.63 3.83
CA SER A 37 15.95 4.19 5.04
C SER A 37 15.48 5.63 5.22
N ILE A 38 15.00 5.95 6.42
CA ILE A 38 14.60 7.31 6.79
C ILE A 38 15.86 8.02 7.35
N ASN A 39 16.14 9.23 6.87
CA ASN A 39 17.19 10.14 7.37
C ASN A 39 18.66 9.71 7.25
N GLY A 40 19.00 8.69 6.47
CA GLY A 40 20.40 8.26 6.31
C GLY A 40 20.98 7.56 7.54
N ASP A 41 20.20 7.43 8.61
CA ASP A 41 20.46 6.51 9.71
C ASP A 41 20.09 5.09 9.25
N ILE A 42 21.05 4.18 9.35
CA ILE A 42 20.94 2.80 8.86
C ILE A 42 19.84 2.02 9.60
N ASP A 43 19.47 2.46 10.80
CA ASP A 43 18.60 1.74 11.73
C ASP A 43 17.11 2.07 11.60
N THR A 44 16.73 3.18 10.97
CA THR A 44 15.31 3.52 10.78
C THR A 44 14.87 3.19 9.35
N LYS A 45 14.16 2.07 9.20
CA LYS A 45 13.60 1.63 7.91
C LYS A 45 12.10 1.85 7.88
N ALA A 46 11.63 2.55 6.85
CA ALA A 46 10.23 2.51 6.44
C ALA A 46 10.00 1.31 5.51
N PHE A 47 8.96 0.57 5.79
CA PHE A 47 8.41 -0.47 4.94
C PHE A 47 7.20 0.10 4.22
N ILE A 48 7.13 -0.15 2.91
CA ILE A 48 6.12 0.43 2.04
C ILE A 48 5.51 -0.69 1.21
N ILE A 49 4.19 -0.70 1.10
CA ILE A 49 3.47 -1.57 0.19
C ILE A 49 2.59 -0.74 -0.74
N HIS A 50 2.65 -1.07 -2.02
CA HIS A 50 1.90 -0.40 -3.06
C HIS A 50 0.90 -1.38 -3.66
N ALA A 51 -0.39 -1.09 -3.52
CA ALA A 51 -1.47 -1.90 -4.07
C ALA A 51 -2.11 -1.20 -5.28
N LYS A 52 -2.43 -1.99 -6.32
CA LYS A 52 -3.19 -1.56 -7.50
C LYS A 52 -4.67 -1.88 -7.28
N ILE A 53 -5.44 -0.83 -7.05
CA ILE A 53 -6.86 -0.87 -6.70
C ILE A 53 -7.70 -0.57 -7.94
N ASN A 54 -8.49 -1.56 -8.35
CA ASN A 54 -9.33 -1.50 -9.54
C ASN A 54 -10.81 -1.40 -9.17
N THR A 55 -11.18 -1.69 -7.92
CA THR A 55 -12.58 -1.67 -7.48
C THR A 55 -12.77 -0.89 -6.16
N PRO A 56 -13.97 -0.31 -5.93
CA PRO A 56 -14.30 0.34 -4.65
C PRO A 56 -14.21 -0.60 -3.45
N LYS A 57 -14.49 -1.89 -3.63
CA LYS A 57 -14.43 -2.91 -2.57
C LYS A 57 -12.99 -3.13 -2.10
N GLU A 58 -12.04 -3.22 -3.03
CA GLU A 58 -10.60 -3.31 -2.73
C GLU A 58 -10.12 -2.07 -1.94
N LEU A 59 -10.61 -0.89 -2.31
CA LEU A 59 -10.29 0.35 -1.60
C LEU A 59 -10.83 0.33 -0.16
N GLN A 60 -12.10 -0.03 0.02
CA GLN A 60 -12.73 -0.07 1.34
C GLN A 60 -11.96 -1.00 2.29
N LEU A 61 -11.64 -2.20 1.81
CA LEU A 61 -10.93 -3.21 2.58
C LEU A 61 -9.56 -2.72 3.06
N LEU A 62 -8.82 -1.99 2.21
CA LEU A 62 -7.55 -1.38 2.61
C LEU A 62 -7.72 -0.26 3.66
N VAL A 63 -8.72 0.59 3.48
CA VAL A 63 -8.97 1.71 4.40
C VAL A 63 -9.35 1.19 5.80
N GLU A 64 -10.16 0.14 5.88
CA GLU A 64 -10.55 -0.48 7.16
C GLU A 64 -9.34 -1.02 7.94
N LYS A 65 -8.35 -1.58 7.24
CA LYS A 65 -7.14 -2.12 7.86
C LYS A 65 -6.16 -1.04 8.29
N VAL A 66 -5.98 -0.01 7.49
CA VAL A 66 -5.10 1.10 7.85
C VAL A 66 -5.67 1.97 8.96
N ALA A 67 -6.99 2.14 9.02
CA ALA A 67 -7.62 2.86 10.13
C ALA A 67 -7.37 2.20 11.51
N ALA A 68 -6.98 0.93 11.54
CA ALA A 68 -6.69 0.19 12.77
C ALA A 68 -5.23 0.30 13.24
N GLY A 69 -4.32 0.87 12.43
CA GLY A 69 -2.87 0.92 12.72
C GLY A 69 -2.24 2.30 12.53
N GLY A 70 -1.02 2.49 13.02
CA GLY A 70 -0.21 3.70 12.80
C GLY A 70 0.38 3.78 11.39
N ILE A 71 -0.39 3.36 10.39
CA ILE A 71 0.05 3.18 9.00
C ILE A 71 -0.37 4.41 8.20
N ASP A 72 0.60 5.07 7.57
CA ASP A 72 0.31 6.20 6.69
C ASP A 72 -0.10 5.69 5.31
N MET A 73 -1.26 6.13 4.81
CA MET A 73 -1.75 5.78 3.47
C MET A 73 -1.84 7.01 2.57
N SER A 74 -1.40 6.83 1.31
CA SER A 74 -1.52 7.82 0.25
C SER A 74 -2.10 7.20 -1.02
N PHE A 75 -2.78 8.01 -1.83
CA PHE A 75 -3.45 7.59 -3.05
C PHE A 75 -2.95 8.37 -4.27
N GLU A 76 -2.75 7.65 -5.36
CA GLU A 76 -2.47 8.25 -6.67
C GLU A 76 -3.40 7.66 -7.73
N PHE A 77 -4.13 8.52 -8.45
CA PHE A 77 -5.01 8.10 -9.54
C PHE A 77 -4.18 7.92 -10.81
N LYS A 78 -4.12 6.68 -11.31
CA LYS A 78 -3.30 6.33 -12.47
C LYS A 78 -4.15 6.23 -13.73
N ILE A 79 -3.63 6.80 -14.81
CA ILE A 79 -4.14 6.63 -16.17
C ILE A 79 -3.06 5.86 -16.94
N GLU A 80 -3.37 4.68 -17.43
CA GLU A 80 -2.53 3.92 -18.35
C GLU A 80 -2.58 4.63 -19.71
N ALA A 81 -1.41 5.04 -20.20
CA ALA A 81 -1.33 5.58 -21.55
C ALA A 81 -1.79 4.49 -22.53
N LYS A 82 -2.92 4.71 -23.21
CA LYS A 82 -3.35 3.86 -24.32
C LYS A 82 -2.24 3.90 -25.37
N LYS A 83 -1.53 2.78 -25.55
CA LYS A 83 -0.63 2.56 -26.68
C LYS A 83 -1.43 2.46 -27.97
#